data_AF-A0A9P3CC86-F1
#
_entry.id   AF-A0A9P3CC86-F1
#
_cell.length_a   1.000
_cell.length_b   1.000
_cell.length_c   1.000
_cell.angle_alpha   90.00
_cell.angle_beta   90.00
_cell.angle_gamma   90.00
#
_symmetry.space_group_name_H-M   'P 1'
#
loop_
_entity.id
_entity.type
_entity.pdbx_description
1 polymer ?
#
loop_
_entity_poly.entity_id
_entity_poly.type
_entity_poly.pdbx_seq_one_letter_code
_entity_poly.pdbx_strand_id
1 'polypeptide(L)'
;MQNILKPSVIAFTRVGVTAEAHAVNAVIVITILSAVNAALYVGSRALYGLAVEKQAPRIIAMTNSRVVPIYVYVFMTTVGFLSLLNLASGAGEFYTWIISMTGVATSITCKHSLPSRAASLTKLVKGLHLPLPHSYAPGAY
;
A
#
# COMPACT_ATOMS: atom_id res chain seq x y z
N MET A 1 9.62 -32.90 -0.09
CA MET A 1 8.24 -32.71 0.42
C MET A 1 8.02 -31.23 0.72
N GLN A 2 7.51 -30.42 -0.23
CA GLN A 2 6.87 -29.11 0.03
C GLN A 2 6.00 -28.69 -1.18
N ASN A 3 4.87 -29.35 -1.38
CA ASN A 3 3.86 -28.99 -2.41
C ASN A 3 2.55 -28.51 -1.74
N ILE A 4 2.64 -27.57 -0.79
CA ILE A 4 1.48 -27.03 -0.05
C ILE A 4 1.21 -25.54 -0.38
N LEU A 5 1.87 -24.97 -1.39
CA LEU A 5 2.14 -23.53 -1.38
C LEU A 5 0.99 -22.58 -1.76
N LYS A 6 -0.22 -23.05 -2.06
CA LYS A 6 -1.40 -22.17 -2.17
C LYS A 6 -2.65 -22.84 -1.58
N PRO A 7 -3.05 -22.51 -0.33
CA PRO A 7 -4.17 -23.16 0.35
C PRO A 7 -5.50 -23.01 -0.40
N SER A 8 -5.67 -21.93 -1.18
CA SER A 8 -6.82 -21.75 -2.05
C SER A 8 -6.88 -22.79 -3.17
N VAL A 9 -5.78 -23.02 -3.90
CA VAL A 9 -5.75 -23.93 -5.06
C VAL A 9 -5.90 -25.39 -4.64
N ILE A 10 -5.33 -25.78 -3.49
CA ILE A 10 -5.39 -27.15 -2.95
C ILE A 10 -6.81 -27.49 -2.46
N ALA A 11 -7.54 -26.50 -1.94
CA ALA A 11 -8.94 -26.70 -1.53
C ALA A 11 -9.82 -27.09 -2.73
N PHE A 12 -9.64 -26.45 -3.88
CA PHE A 12 -10.42 -26.75 -5.09
C PHE A 12 -9.99 -28.05 -5.79
N THR A 13 -8.71 -28.43 -5.72
CA THR A 13 -8.25 -29.71 -6.29
C THR A 13 -8.81 -30.93 -5.55
N ARG A 14 -9.14 -30.80 -4.25
CA ARG A 14 -9.80 -31.86 -3.45
C ARG A 14 -11.28 -32.02 -3.76
N VAL A 15 -11.92 -31.00 -4.34
CA VAL A 15 -13.36 -31.00 -4.68
C VAL A 15 -13.61 -31.44 -6.14
N GLY A 16 -12.55 -31.64 -6.95
CA GLY A 16 -12.66 -32.25 -8.28
C GLY A 16 -13.17 -31.32 -9.38
N VAL A 17 -13.32 -30.02 -9.11
CA VAL A 17 -13.80 -29.01 -10.08
C VAL A 17 -12.63 -28.13 -10.52
N THR A 18 -12.05 -28.42 -11.69
CA THR A 18 -10.89 -27.69 -12.24
C THR A 18 -11.24 -26.30 -12.79
N ALA A 19 -12.50 -26.07 -13.15
CA ALA A 19 -12.97 -24.77 -13.67
C ALA A 19 -12.93 -23.64 -12.62
N GLU A 20 -13.13 -23.94 -11.34
CA GLU A 20 -13.18 -22.95 -10.26
C GLU A 20 -11.80 -22.38 -9.89
N ALA A 21 -10.74 -23.17 -10.04
CA ALA A 21 -9.37 -22.74 -9.73
C ALA A 21 -8.90 -21.58 -10.63
N HIS A 22 -9.34 -21.53 -11.89
CA HIS A 22 -9.03 -20.44 -12.81
C HIS A 22 -9.79 -19.15 -12.47
N ALA A 23 -11.06 -19.26 -12.03
CA ALA A 23 -11.84 -18.12 -11.57
C ALA A 23 -11.19 -17.44 -10.37
N VAL A 24 -10.74 -18.23 -9.38
CA VAL A 24 -10.05 -17.72 -8.19
C VAL A 24 -8.72 -17.04 -8.55
N ASN A 25 -7.92 -17.65 -9.43
CA ASN A 25 -6.67 -17.03 -9.90
C ASN A 25 -6.93 -15.73 -10.67
N ALA A 26 -8.00 -15.66 -11.47
CA ALA A 26 -8.38 -14.42 -12.17
C ALA A 26 -8.75 -13.30 -11.18
N VAL A 27 -9.56 -13.61 -10.15
CA VAL A 27 -9.90 -12.63 -9.10
C VAL A 27 -8.67 -12.15 -8.34
N ILE A 28 -7.71 -13.04 -8.06
CA ILE A 28 -6.44 -12.67 -7.42
C ILE A 28 -5.68 -11.65 -8.28
N VAL A 29 -5.53 -11.90 -9.59
CA VAL A 29 -4.83 -10.98 -10.50
C VAL A 29 -5.54 -9.61 -10.57
N ILE A 30 -6.87 -9.60 -10.67
CA ILE A 30 -7.67 -8.36 -10.68
C ILE A 30 -7.50 -7.57 -9.37
N THR A 31 -7.51 -8.27 -8.23
CA THR A 31 -7.36 -7.65 -6.90
C THR A 31 -5.97 -7.05 -6.74
N ILE A 32 -4.91 -7.77 -7.14
CA ILE A 32 -3.53 -7.27 -7.12
C ILE A 32 -3.40 -6.05 -8.04
N LEU A 33 -3.95 -6.10 -9.26
CA LEU A 33 -3.90 -4.98 -10.19
C LEU A 33 -4.58 -3.73 -9.61
N SER A 34 -5.72 -3.89 -8.94
CA SER A 34 -6.41 -2.79 -8.26
C SER A 34 -5.57 -2.21 -7.11
N ALA A 35 -4.99 -3.06 -6.27
CA ALA A 35 -4.14 -2.64 -5.16
C ALA A 35 -2.88 -1.89 -5.63
N VAL A 36 -2.25 -2.36 -6.71
CA VAL A 36 -1.06 -1.69 -7.31
C VAL A 36 -1.42 -0.30 -7.83
N ASN A 37 -2.55 -0.15 -8.53
CA ASN A 37 -3.01 1.15 -9.02
C ASN A 37 -3.27 2.15 -7.88
N ALA A 38 -3.88 1.68 -6.78
CA ALA A 38 -4.09 2.50 -5.59
C ALA A 38 -2.75 2.91 -4.92
N ALA A 39 -1.81 1.97 -4.80
CA ALA A 39 -0.50 2.23 -4.23
C ALA A 39 0.32 3.24 -5.07
N LEU A 40 0.29 3.11 -6.40
CA LEU A 40 0.94 4.06 -7.32
C LEU A 40 0.31 5.46 -7.21
N TYR A 41 -1.01 5.55 -7.10
CA TYR A 41 -1.70 6.82 -6.93
C TYR A 41 -1.32 7.54 -5.63
N VAL A 42 -1.36 6.82 -4.50
CA VAL A 42 -0.99 7.38 -3.18
C VAL A 42 0.50 7.74 -3.14
N GLY A 43 1.37 6.87 -3.64
CA GLY A 43 2.81 7.12 -3.73
C GLY A 43 3.13 8.34 -4.60
N SER A 44 2.42 8.50 -5.72
CA SER A 44 2.61 9.67 -6.60
C SER A 44 2.25 10.98 -5.92
N ARG A 45 1.19 11.00 -5.10
CA ARG A 45 0.78 12.18 -4.31
C ARG A 45 1.74 12.47 -3.17
N ALA A 46 2.25 11.45 -2.49
CA ALA A 46 3.26 11.60 -1.44
C ALA A 46 4.57 12.18 -2.00
N LEU A 47 5.05 11.64 -3.13
CA LEU A 47 6.27 12.12 -3.78
C LEU A 47 6.09 13.53 -4.37
N TYR A 48 4.89 13.83 -4.88
CA TYR A 48 4.55 15.18 -5.31
C TYR A 48 4.57 16.19 -4.15
N GLY A 49 4.06 15.83 -2.97
CA GLY A 49 4.14 16.68 -1.77
C GLY A 49 5.60 17.01 -1.38
N LEU A 50 6.47 16.00 -1.41
CA LEU A 50 7.92 16.18 -1.18
C LEU A 50 8.57 17.09 -2.24
N ALA A 51 8.12 17.00 -3.49
CA ALA A 51 8.61 17.85 -4.57
C ALA A 51 8.15 19.31 -4.43
N VAL A 52 6.94 19.55 -3.90
CA VAL A 52 6.44 20.89 -3.55
C VAL A 52 7.26 21.51 -2.41
N GLU A 53 7.64 20.71 -1.41
CA GLU A 53 8.51 21.13 -0.30
C GLU A 53 10.00 21.29 -0.70
N LYS A 54 10.33 21.17 -1.99
CA LYS A 54 11.70 21.24 -2.55
C LYS A 54 12.67 20.19 -1.99
N GLN A 55 12.14 19.13 -1.35
CA GLN A 55 12.92 18.00 -0.82
C GLN A 55 13.20 16.94 -1.90
N ALA A 56 12.57 17.03 -3.07
CA ALA A 56 12.77 16.11 -4.19
C ALA A 56 13.18 16.85 -5.49
N PRO A 57 13.90 16.17 -6.41
CA PRO A 57 14.32 16.75 -7.69
C PRO A 57 13.18 17.44 -8.44
N ARG A 58 13.42 18.68 -8.90
CA ARG A 58 12.41 19.56 -9.52
C ARG A 58 11.70 18.94 -10.73
N ILE A 59 12.37 18.00 -11.40
CA ILE A 59 11.86 17.24 -12.56
C ILE A 59 10.63 16.39 -12.18
N ILE A 60 10.55 15.96 -10.93
CA ILE A 60 9.48 15.11 -10.39
C ILE A 60 8.22 15.93 -10.05
N ALA A 61 8.39 17.24 -9.82
CA ALA A 61 7.30 18.19 -9.56
C ALA A 61 6.54 18.60 -10.84
N MET A 62 7.03 18.25 -12.03
CA MET A 62 6.38 18.63 -13.28
C MET A 62 5.07 17.84 -13.43
N THR A 63 3.95 18.56 -13.36
CA THR A 63 2.61 18.01 -13.60
C THR A 63 2.14 18.38 -15.00
N ASN A 64 1.40 17.47 -15.64
CA ASN A 64 0.72 17.78 -16.90
C ASN A 64 -0.53 18.64 -16.61
N SER A 65 -1.14 19.22 -17.65
CA SER A 65 -2.36 20.07 -17.59
C SER A 65 -3.56 19.42 -16.87
N ARG A 66 -3.53 18.09 -16.71
CA ARG A 66 -4.54 17.31 -15.95
C ARG A 66 -4.20 17.13 -14.46
N VAL A 67 -3.21 17.84 -13.93
CA VAL A 67 -2.74 17.77 -12.53
C VAL A 67 -2.26 16.36 -12.13
N VAL A 68 -1.89 15.54 -13.12
CA VAL A 68 -1.32 14.20 -12.89
C VAL A 68 0.20 14.26 -13.07
N PRO A 69 1.00 13.89 -12.06
CA PRO A 69 2.44 13.82 -12.17
C PRO A 69 2.86 12.57 -12.97
N ILE A 70 2.83 12.68 -14.30
CA ILE A 70 3.15 11.57 -15.23
C ILE A 70 4.58 11.04 -15.01
N TYR A 71 5.54 11.92 -14.73
CA TYR A 71 6.94 11.54 -14.54
C TYR A 71 7.15 10.68 -13.30
N VAL A 72 6.45 10.98 -12.20
CA VAL A 72 6.45 10.16 -10.98
C VAL A 72 5.87 8.78 -11.27
N TYR A 73 4.75 8.74 -11.97
CA TYR A 73 4.04 7.50 -12.26
C TYR A 73 4.88 6.54 -13.11
N VAL A 74 5.51 7.06 -14.17
CA VAL A 74 6.42 6.29 -15.02
C VAL A 74 7.62 5.81 -14.22
N PHE A 75 8.23 6.68 -13.40
CA PHE A 75 9.36 6.30 -12.57
C PHE A 75 9.01 5.16 -11.58
N MET A 76 7.91 5.28 -10.83
CA MET A 76 7.48 4.24 -9.89
C MET A 76 7.14 2.92 -10.60
N THR A 77 6.52 2.99 -11.78
CA THR A 77 6.19 1.80 -12.58
C THR A 77 7.45 1.09 -13.09
N THR A 78 8.45 1.83 -13.57
CA THR A 78 9.72 1.26 -14.04
C THR A 78 10.49 0.60 -12.89
N VAL A 79 10.54 1.24 -11.72
CA VAL A 79 11.18 0.66 -10.52
C VAL A 79 10.43 -0.60 -10.06
N GLY A 80 9.10 -0.58 -10.07
CA GLY A 80 8.28 -1.75 -9.77
C GLY A 80 8.52 -2.91 -10.75
N PHE A 81 8.57 -2.62 -12.05
CA PHE A 81 8.86 -3.61 -13.08
C PHE A 81 10.27 -4.21 -12.93
N LEU A 82 11.26 -3.38 -12.61
CA LEU A 82 12.63 -3.83 -12.35
C LEU A 82 12.73 -4.75 -11.12
N SER A 83 11.95 -4.46 -10.07
CA SER A 83 11.86 -5.31 -8.88
C SER A 83 11.23 -6.67 -9.20
N LEU A 84 10.19 -6.70 -10.04
CA LEU A 84 9.55 -7.93 -10.50
C LEU A 84 10.46 -8.76 -11.43
N LEU A 85 11.25 -8.11 -12.29
CA LEU A 85 12.24 -8.80 -13.12
C LEU A 85 13.31 -9.50 -12.27
N ASN A 86 13.76 -8.87 -11.19
CA ASN A 86 14.69 -9.49 -10.25
C ASN A 86 14.08 -10.70 -9.52
N LEU A 87 12.77 -10.67 -9.24
CA LEU A 87 12.07 -11.81 -8.67
C LEU A 87 12.02 -13.00 -9.65
N ALA A 88 11.82 -12.72 -10.95
CA ALA A 88 11.76 -13.75 -11.99
C ALA A 88 13.12 -14.40 -12.29
N SER A 89 14.23 -13.68 -12.12
CA SER A 89 15.59 -14.19 -12.35
C SER A 89 16.18 -14.99 -11.17
N GLY A 90 15.41 -15.22 -10.10
CA GLY A 90 15.85 -15.96 -8.91
C GLY A 90 16.55 -15.10 -7.85
N ALA A 91 16.74 -13.80 -8.10
CA ALA A 91 17.31 -12.83 -7.18
C ALA A 91 16.24 -12.21 -6.24
N GLY A 92 15.42 -13.05 -5.60
CA GLY A 92 14.30 -12.64 -4.75
C GLY A 92 14.67 -11.85 -3.49
N GLU A 93 15.96 -11.76 -3.15
CA GLU A 93 16.43 -11.00 -1.99
C GLU A 93 16.20 -9.49 -2.11
N PHE A 94 16.44 -8.91 -3.29
CA PHE A 94 16.26 -7.46 -3.50
C PHE A 94 14.80 -7.04 -3.34
N TYR A 95 13.88 -7.85 -3.85
CA TYR A 95 12.43 -7.66 -3.66
C TYR A 95 12.05 -7.73 -2.17
N THR A 96 12.60 -8.71 -1.45
CA THR A 96 12.35 -8.89 -0.02
C THR A 96 12.86 -7.71 0.81
N TRP A 97 14.03 -7.16 0.47
CA TRP A 97 14.57 -5.96 1.11
C TRP A 97 13.63 -4.75 0.94
N ILE A 98 13.17 -4.49 -0.29
CA ILE A 98 12.26 -3.37 -0.59
C ILE A 98 10.93 -3.48 0.18
N ILE A 99 10.34 -4.69 0.24
CA ILE A 99 9.10 -4.89 0.98
C ILE A 99 9.30 -4.72 2.47
N SER A 100 10.41 -5.23 3.01
CA SER A 100 10.73 -5.09 4.44
C SER A 100 10.85 -3.62 4.84
N MET A 101 11.52 -2.80 4.02
CA MET A 101 11.61 -1.34 4.22
C MET A 101 10.23 -0.67 4.15
N THR A 102 9.39 -1.07 3.19
CA THR A 102 8.03 -0.54 3.03
C THR A 102 7.16 -0.85 4.26
N GLY A 103 7.31 -2.03 4.85
CA GLY A 103 6.61 -2.43 6.09
C GLY A 103 6.99 -1.54 7.28
N VAL A 104 8.28 -1.22 7.42
CA VAL A 104 8.76 -0.29 8.46
C VAL A 104 8.22 1.13 8.22
N ALA A 105 8.29 1.64 7.00
CA ALA A 105 7.77 2.97 6.64
C ALA A 105 6.25 3.10 6.91
N THR A 106 5.49 2.04 6.60
CA THR A 106 4.04 1.99 6.85
C THR A 106 3.74 2.00 8.34
N SER A 107 4.52 1.25 9.13
CA SER A 107 4.38 1.22 10.59
C SER A 107 4.62 2.59 11.23
N ILE A 108 5.60 3.34 10.71
CA ILE A 108 5.90 4.72 11.16
C ILE A 108 4.73 5.66 10.80
N THR A 109 4.24 5.60 9.56
CA THR A 109 3.15 6.44 9.08
C THR A 109 1.84 6.17 9.85
N CYS A 110 1.55 4.91 10.14
CA CYS A 110 0.38 4.51 10.92
C CYS A 110 0.43 5.09 12.35
N LYS A 111 1.58 4.96 13.03
CA LYS A 111 1.78 5.53 14.37
C LYS A 111 1.60 7.04 14.42
N HIS A 112 1.99 7.76 13.37
CA HIS A 112 1.87 9.22 13.32
C HIS A 112 0.45 9.71 12.97
N SER A 113 -0.26 9.00 12.08
CA SER A 113 -1.58 9.40 11.59
C SER A 113 -2.74 9.07 12.56
N LEU A 114 -2.61 8.00 13.37
CA LEU A 114 -3.60 7.60 14.36
C LEU A 114 -3.88 8.64 15.47
N PRO A 115 -2.87 9.20 16.17
CA PRO A 115 -3.12 10.16 17.26
C PRO A 115 -3.73 11.46 16.74
N SER A 116 -3.34 11.93 15.55
CA SER A 116 -3.87 13.15 14.94
C SER A 116 -5.37 13.04 14.61
N ARG A 117 -5.81 11.86 14.14
CA ARG A 117 -7.24 11.60 13.87
C ARG A 117 -8.03 11.40 15.16
N ALA A 118 -7.47 10.69 16.14
CA ALA A 118 -8.07 10.54 17.47
C ALA A 118 -8.26 11.90 18.16
N ALA A 119 -7.26 12.77 18.14
CA ALA A 119 -7.34 14.10 18.73
C ALA A 119 -8.39 15.01 18.06
N SER A 120 -8.53 14.94 16.73
CA SER A 120 -9.60 15.65 16.01
C SER A 120 -10.99 15.13 16.37
N LEU A 121 -11.16 13.82 16.47
CA LEU A 121 -12.44 13.23 16.88
C LEU A 121 -12.80 13.62 18.32
N THR A 122 -11.84 13.63 19.25
CA THR A 122 -12.10 14.09 20.62
C THR A 122 -12.49 15.56 20.66
N LYS A 123 -11.92 16.41 19.81
CA LYS A 123 -12.34 17.82 19.68
C LYS A 123 -13.76 17.95 19.13
N LEU A 124 -14.11 17.15 18.12
CA LEU A 124 -15.45 17.15 17.52
C LEU A 124 -16.52 16.61 18.49
N VAL A 125 -16.21 15.53 19.20
CA VAL A 125 -17.13 14.93 20.19
C VAL A 125 -17.33 15.85 21.39
N LYS A 126 -16.28 16.54 21.86
CA LYS A 126 -16.40 17.61 22.87
C LYS A 126 -17.24 18.78 22.39
N GLY A 127 -17.12 19.17 21.11
CA GLY A 127 -17.97 20.19 20.50
C GLY A 127 -19.43 19.79 20.39
N LEU A 128 -19.71 18.48 20.30
CA LEU A 128 -21.05 17.92 20.17
C LEU A 128 -21.73 17.63 21.52
N HIS A 129 -21.14 18.04 22.66
CA HIS A 129 -21.67 17.79 24.02
C HIS A 129 -22.03 16.31 24.30
N LEU A 130 -21.42 15.37 23.57
CA LEU A 130 -21.60 13.95 23.83
C LEU A 130 -20.73 13.54 25.03
N PRO A 131 -21.25 12.73 25.97
CA PRO A 131 -20.44 12.18 27.05
C PRO A 131 -19.37 11.27 26.45
N LEU A 132 -18.09 11.67 26.61
CA LEU A 132 -16.96 10.85 26.16
C LEU A 132 -16.91 9.56 26.99
N PRO A 133 -16.83 8.36 26.38
CA PRO A 133 -16.54 7.15 27.12
C PRO A 133 -15.14 7.26 27.76
N HIS A 134 -15.04 6.93 29.04
CA HIS A 134 -13.86 7.13 29.90
C HIS A 134 -12.56 6.40 29.46
N SER A 135 -12.56 5.65 28.36
CA SER A 135 -11.40 4.89 27.86
C SER A 135 -10.38 5.69 27.05
N TYR A 136 -10.62 6.97 26.74
CA TYR A 136 -9.73 7.82 25.92
C TYR A 136 -9.05 8.94 26.74
N ALA A 137 -8.51 8.61 27.91
CA ALA A 137 -7.62 9.51 28.66
C ALA A 137 -6.16 9.28 28.21
N PRO A 138 -5.45 10.31 27.71
CA PRO A 138 -4.04 10.17 27.36
C PRO A 138 -3.23 9.97 28.65
N GLY A 139 -2.71 8.76 28.87
CA GLY A 139 -1.94 8.41 30.07
C GLY A 139 -2.28 7.06 30.72
N ALA A 140 -3.21 6.27 30.17
CA ALA A 140 -3.47 4.90 30.62
C ALA A 140 -2.74 3.85 29.75
N TYR A 141 -1.42 3.96 29.74
CA TYR A 141 -0.48 2.85 29.55
C TYR A 141 0.77 3.15 30.37
#